data_AF-A0A7W1LAR1-F1
#
_entry.id   AF-A0A7W1LAR1-F1
#
_cell.length_a   1.000
_cell.length_b   1.000
_cell.length_c   1.000
_cell.angle_alpha   90.00
_cell.angle_beta   90.00
_cell.angle_gamma   90.00
#
_symmetry.space_group_name_H-M   'P 1'
#
loop_
_entity.id
_entity.type
_entity.pdbx_description
1 polymer ?
#
loop_
_entity_poly.entity_id
_entity_poly.type
_entity_poly.pdbx_seq_one_letter_code
_entity_poly.pdbx_strand_id
1 'polypeptide(L)'
;VKKKAITTPAAIALLCLGLCGFCALIGKLGDTNVNQTNTRTDLVGNLQANINAAPTSPPTFAELKQKGEQLLKFQRDEYQQSDFQQFDEVMIPLQAISKEDKNYKEAQRLNKKLIDKTAPMMAEMLVLGARPSEIELKLAFNHYLRTRLNDYDSSEYFDYTPAYKVYVKKEPFWVSILSLRAKNAFGGYILKDVKMYIRNKEVVLADGL
;
A
#
# COMPACT_ATOMS: atom_id res chain seq x y z
N VAL A 1 -4.60 -30.73 -53.39
CA VAL A 1 -5.91 -30.04 -53.24
C VAL A 1 -5.81 -29.03 -52.11
N LYS A 2 -6.11 -27.76 -52.41
CA LYS A 2 -6.14 -26.62 -51.48
C LYS A 2 -7.35 -26.69 -50.54
N LYS A 3 -7.19 -26.19 -49.30
CA LYS A 3 -8.10 -25.32 -48.49
C LYS A 3 -7.35 -24.98 -47.18
N LYS A 4 -6.68 -23.82 -47.04
CA LYS A 4 -7.13 -22.54 -46.42
C LYS A 4 -7.83 -22.76 -45.05
N ALA A 5 -7.22 -22.46 -43.90
CA ALA A 5 -6.85 -21.15 -43.29
C ALA A 5 -7.91 -20.64 -42.30
N ILE A 6 -7.45 -19.92 -41.24
CA ILE A 6 -8.14 -19.00 -40.28
C ILE A 6 -8.43 -19.65 -38.90
N THR A 7 -8.07 -19.14 -37.71
CA THR A 7 -7.38 -17.93 -37.17
C THR A 7 -7.25 -18.13 -35.63
N THR A 8 -6.06 -17.98 -35.03
CA THR A 8 -5.65 -16.87 -34.11
C THR A 8 -6.14 -17.01 -32.64
N PRO A 9 -5.73 -16.15 -31.67
CA PRO A 9 -4.65 -16.36 -30.70
C PRO A 9 -5.14 -16.42 -29.23
N ALA A 10 -5.04 -17.57 -28.56
CA ALA A 10 -5.39 -17.64 -27.12
C ALA A 10 -4.18 -17.37 -26.18
N ALA A 11 -2.96 -17.38 -26.70
CA ALA A 11 -1.75 -17.36 -25.85
C ALA A 11 -1.20 -15.96 -25.51
N ILE A 12 -1.72 -14.88 -26.13
CA ILE A 12 -1.22 -13.52 -25.89
C ILE A 12 -2.18 -12.69 -25.00
N ALA A 13 -3.43 -13.12 -24.82
CA ALA A 13 -4.39 -12.41 -23.97
C ALA A 13 -4.15 -12.60 -22.45
N LEU A 14 -3.47 -13.67 -22.03
CA LEU A 14 -3.22 -13.98 -20.62
C LEU A 14 -2.01 -13.27 -20.01
N LEU A 15 -1.15 -12.66 -20.83
CA LEU A 15 -0.01 -11.85 -20.36
C LEU A 15 -0.35 -10.35 -20.27
N CYS A 16 -1.40 -9.88 -20.94
CA CYS A 16 -1.85 -8.48 -20.85
C CYS A 16 -2.82 -8.20 -19.68
N LEU A 17 -3.46 -9.22 -19.10
CA LEU A 17 -4.38 -9.03 -17.97
C LEU A 17 -3.69 -8.92 -16.60
N GLY A 18 -2.39 -9.22 -16.51
CA GLY A 18 -1.61 -9.11 -15.26
C GLY A 18 -1.05 -7.72 -14.96
N LEU A 19 -1.06 -6.79 -15.93
CA LEU A 19 -0.50 -5.44 -15.81
C LEU A 19 -1.58 -4.34 -15.78
N CYS A 20 -2.78 -4.58 -16.31
CA CYS A 20 -3.86 -3.59 -16.30
C CYS A 20 -4.63 -3.53 -14.96
N GLY A 21 -4.52 -4.56 -14.10
CA GLY A 21 -5.22 -4.60 -12.81
C GLY A 21 -4.78 -3.53 -11.82
N PHE A 22 -3.52 -3.07 -11.89
CA PHE A 22 -3.02 -2.00 -11.02
C PHE A 22 -3.48 -0.61 -11.47
N CYS A 23 -3.69 -0.39 -12.77
CA CYS A 23 -4.24 0.88 -13.28
C CYS A 23 -5.74 1.02 -12.97
N ALA A 24 -6.51 -0.08 -12.97
CA ALA A 24 -7.94 -0.03 -12.66
C ALA A 24 -8.23 0.23 -11.17
N LEU A 25 -7.34 -0.21 -10.26
CA LEU A 25 -7.50 0.05 -8.82
C LEU A 25 -7.17 1.51 -8.46
N ILE A 26 -6.21 2.13 -9.15
CA ILE A 26 -5.90 3.57 -8.99
C ILE A 26 -6.98 4.43 -9.67
N GLY A 27 -7.53 3.99 -10.81
CA GLY A 27 -8.60 4.71 -11.52
C GLY A 27 -9.92 4.77 -10.74
N LYS A 28 -10.30 3.72 -9.99
CA LYS A 28 -11.54 3.72 -9.18
C LYS A 28 -11.48 4.54 -7.90
N LEU A 29 -10.31 5.00 -7.46
CA LEU A 29 -10.17 6.00 -6.39
C LEU A 29 -10.22 7.44 -6.92
N GLY A 30 -10.15 7.62 -8.24
CA GLY A 30 -10.24 8.94 -8.89
C GLY A 30 -11.67 9.47 -9.05
N ASP A 31 -12.68 8.61 -9.10
CA ASP A 31 -14.06 9.01 -9.45
C ASP A 31 -14.95 9.35 -8.23
N THR A 32 -14.52 9.06 -7.00
CA THR A 32 -15.31 9.42 -5.79
C THR A 32 -14.98 10.80 -5.24
N ASN A 33 -14.10 11.58 -5.88
CA ASN A 33 -13.64 12.88 -5.36
C ASN A 33 -13.77 14.06 -6.34
N VAL A 34 -14.64 13.95 -7.35
CA VAL A 34 -14.84 14.99 -8.38
C VAL A 34 -15.71 16.18 -7.89
N ASN A 35 -15.96 16.32 -6.58
CA ASN A 35 -16.69 17.46 -6.01
C ASN A 35 -15.91 18.27 -4.94
N GLN A 36 -14.57 18.29 -5.01
CA GLN A 36 -13.75 19.29 -4.30
C GLN A 36 -12.90 20.11 -5.28
N THR A 37 -13.56 20.72 -6.25
CA THR A 37 -12.97 21.83 -7.01
C THR A 37 -13.56 23.11 -6.45
N ASN A 38 -12.84 23.75 -5.52
CA ASN A 38 -12.88 25.17 -5.11
C ASN A 38 -12.59 25.31 -3.61
N THR A 39 -11.30 25.37 -3.25
CA THR A 39 -10.76 26.13 -2.10
C THR A 39 -9.25 25.94 -2.08
N ARG A 40 -8.54 26.57 -3.01
CA ARG A 40 -7.08 26.70 -2.93
C ARG A 40 -6.63 28.07 -3.39
N THR A 41 -7.25 29.10 -2.81
CA THR A 41 -6.93 30.51 -3.05
C THR A 41 -6.69 31.31 -1.76
N ASP A 42 -6.56 30.67 -0.59
CA ASP A 42 -6.35 31.36 0.71
C ASP A 42 -5.15 30.84 1.52
N LEU A 43 -4.04 30.50 0.85
CA LEU A 43 -2.76 30.19 1.51
C LEU A 43 -1.61 31.11 1.05
N VAL A 44 -1.95 32.33 0.65
CA VAL A 44 -0.98 33.40 0.32
C VAL A 44 -0.90 34.48 1.43
N GLY A 45 -1.64 34.34 2.53
CA GLY A 45 -1.65 35.34 3.61
C GLY A 45 -1.45 34.76 5.00
N ASN A 46 -0.20 34.46 5.39
CA ASN A 46 0.33 34.58 6.77
C ASN A 46 1.66 33.83 6.97
N LEU A 47 2.70 34.19 6.21
CA LEU A 47 4.09 33.80 6.51
C LEU A 47 4.98 35.05 6.52
N GLN A 48 4.72 35.93 7.48
CA GLN A 48 5.63 36.94 8.02
C GLN A 48 5.37 36.93 9.54
N ALA A 49 6.28 36.59 10.44
CA ALA A 49 7.73 36.53 10.38
C ALA A 49 8.27 35.54 11.44
N ASN A 50 9.29 34.77 11.08
CA ASN A 50 10.41 34.49 11.98
C ASN A 50 11.69 34.55 11.14
N ILE A 51 12.17 35.78 10.97
CA ILE A 51 13.39 36.09 10.20
C ILE A 51 14.56 35.87 11.14
N ASN A 52 15.20 34.71 11.03
CA ASN A 52 16.64 34.47 11.26
C ASN A 52 16.96 32.99 11.01
N ALA A 53 16.80 32.54 9.77
CA ALA A 53 17.54 31.39 9.26
C ALA A 53 18.29 31.89 8.03
N ALA A 54 19.61 31.78 8.04
CA ALA A 54 20.43 32.01 6.86
C ALA A 54 19.86 31.20 5.68
N PRO A 55 19.95 31.68 4.43
CA PRO A 55 19.53 30.89 3.28
C PRO A 55 20.40 29.62 3.26
N THR A 56 19.84 28.49 3.66
CA THR A 56 20.45 27.20 3.40
C THR A 56 20.54 27.10 1.89
N SER A 57 21.77 27.09 1.37
CA SER A 57 21.98 26.96 -0.07
C SER A 57 21.21 25.73 -0.56
N PRO A 58 20.52 25.79 -1.70
CA PRO A 58 19.82 24.64 -2.24
C PRO A 58 20.79 23.45 -2.35
N PRO A 59 20.34 22.23 -2.03
CA PRO A 59 21.22 21.07 -1.96
C PRO A 59 21.89 20.84 -3.32
N THR A 60 23.18 20.56 -3.27
CA THR A 60 23.97 20.27 -4.46
C THR A 60 23.54 18.92 -5.06
N PHE A 61 23.78 18.73 -6.36
CA PHE A 61 23.50 17.45 -7.00
C PHE A 61 24.26 16.28 -6.34
N ALA A 62 25.48 16.50 -5.84
CA ALA A 62 26.26 15.49 -5.15
C ALA A 62 25.57 15.03 -3.84
N GLU A 63 25.03 15.96 -3.05
CA GLU A 63 24.29 15.66 -1.83
C GLU A 63 22.97 14.94 -2.14
N LEU A 64 22.24 15.39 -3.15
CA LEU A 64 21.02 14.74 -3.62
C LEU A 64 21.29 13.31 -4.10
N LYS A 65 22.40 13.10 -4.81
CA LYS A 65 22.83 11.77 -5.27
C LYS A 65 23.14 10.85 -4.10
N GLN A 66 23.92 11.30 -3.13
CA GLN A 66 24.26 10.50 -1.95
C GLN A 66 23.01 10.11 -1.14
N LYS A 67 22.11 11.07 -0.86
CA LYS A 67 20.84 10.79 -0.18
C LYS A 67 19.95 9.86 -1.00
N GLY A 68 19.81 10.11 -2.30
CA GLY A 68 19.03 9.27 -3.20
C GLY A 68 19.53 7.82 -3.24
N GLU A 69 20.84 7.60 -3.29
CA GLU A 69 21.43 6.25 -3.25
C GLU A 69 21.19 5.52 -1.94
N GLN A 70 21.12 6.24 -0.80
CA GLN A 70 20.71 5.66 0.48
C GLN A 70 19.23 5.28 0.46
N LEU A 71 18.35 6.15 -0.04
CA LEU A 71 16.91 5.92 -0.14
C LEU A 71 16.56 4.77 -1.09
N LEU A 72 17.35 4.51 -2.13
CA LEU A 72 17.16 3.34 -3.00
C LEU A 72 17.33 2.01 -2.24
N LYS A 73 18.11 2.00 -1.17
CA LYS A 73 18.32 0.85 -0.27
C LYS A 73 17.32 0.78 0.87
N PHE A 74 16.48 1.81 1.05
CA PHE A 74 15.51 1.86 2.13
C PHE A 74 14.51 0.71 2.05
N GLN A 75 14.27 0.05 3.17
CA GLN A 75 13.32 -1.04 3.32
C GLN A 75 12.84 -1.09 4.77
N ARG A 76 11.54 -1.33 4.97
CA ARG A 76 10.91 -1.48 6.28
C ARG A 76 9.81 -2.53 6.18
N ASP A 77 9.46 -3.09 7.34
CA ASP A 77 8.32 -4.01 7.45
C ASP A 77 6.99 -3.27 7.40
N GLU A 78 6.97 -2.00 7.79
CA GLU A 78 5.80 -1.13 7.74
C GLU A 78 6.24 0.26 7.29
N TYR A 79 5.53 0.79 6.29
CA TYR A 79 5.78 2.14 5.76
C TYR A 79 4.81 3.12 6.38
N GLN A 80 5.33 4.29 6.73
CA GLN A 80 4.57 5.40 7.28
C GLN A 80 4.62 6.59 6.33
N GLN A 81 3.64 7.49 6.44
CA GLN A 81 3.59 8.68 5.57
C GLN A 81 4.84 9.57 5.69
N SER A 82 5.45 9.63 6.88
CA SER A 82 6.71 10.32 7.13
C SER A 82 7.91 9.72 6.39
N ASP A 83 7.89 8.42 6.06
CA ASP A 83 8.96 7.78 5.30
C ASP A 83 9.04 8.36 3.87
N PHE A 84 7.91 8.79 3.31
CA PHE A 84 7.84 9.37 1.95
C PHE A 84 8.32 10.82 1.89
N GLN A 85 8.29 11.56 3.01
CA GLN A 85 8.82 12.93 3.07
C GLN A 85 10.30 12.97 2.72
N GLN A 86 11.08 11.97 3.17
CA GLN A 86 12.50 11.85 2.84
C GLN A 86 12.75 11.63 1.35
N PHE A 87 11.82 10.96 0.65
CA PHE A 87 11.90 10.82 -0.81
C PHE A 87 11.57 12.12 -1.51
N ASP A 88 10.54 12.85 -1.06
CA ASP A 88 10.15 14.15 -1.62
C ASP A 88 11.27 15.18 -1.49
N GLU A 89 11.99 15.20 -0.35
CA GLU A 89 13.16 16.04 -0.11
C GLU A 89 14.28 15.86 -1.15
N VAL A 90 14.34 14.71 -1.82
CA VAL A 90 15.34 14.42 -2.86
C VAL A 90 14.71 14.55 -4.26
N MET A 91 13.52 14.01 -4.45
CA MET A 91 12.85 13.96 -5.76
C MET A 91 12.44 15.34 -6.26
N ILE A 92 11.93 16.22 -5.39
CA ILE A 92 11.49 17.56 -5.79
C ILE A 92 12.69 18.40 -6.28
N PRO A 93 13.83 18.49 -5.55
CA PRO A 93 15.01 19.19 -6.08
C PRO A 93 15.58 18.57 -7.36
N LEU A 94 15.58 17.24 -7.50
CA LEU A 94 16.06 16.60 -8.73
C LEU A 94 15.21 16.97 -9.96
N GLN A 95 13.90 17.17 -9.78
CA GLN A 95 12.99 17.61 -10.86
C GLN A 95 13.20 19.08 -11.24
N ALA A 96 13.67 19.91 -10.31
CA ALA A 96 13.94 21.32 -10.54
C ALA A 96 15.26 21.60 -11.29
N ILE A 97 16.12 20.60 -11.47
CA ILE A 97 17.36 20.75 -12.24
C ILE A 97 17.02 21.02 -13.71
N SER A 98 17.53 22.13 -14.25
CA SER A 98 17.24 22.57 -15.62
C SER A 98 17.87 21.66 -16.68
N LYS A 99 17.28 21.62 -17.89
CA LYS A 99 17.75 20.78 -19.01
C LYS A 99 19.16 21.14 -19.50
N GLU A 100 19.57 22.38 -19.27
CA GLU A 100 20.86 22.94 -19.65
C GLU A 100 21.97 22.61 -18.64
N ASP A 101 21.62 22.11 -17.43
CA ASP A 101 22.61 21.71 -16.42
C ASP A 101 23.32 20.43 -16.85
N LYS A 102 24.65 20.38 -16.66
CA LYS A 102 25.49 19.21 -16.97
C LYS A 102 25.00 17.92 -16.28
N ASN A 103 24.35 18.04 -15.12
CA ASN A 103 23.87 16.93 -14.31
C ASN A 103 22.45 16.49 -14.67
N TYR A 104 21.74 17.20 -15.56
CA TYR A 104 20.32 16.99 -15.83
C TYR A 104 19.98 15.53 -16.12
N LYS A 105 20.70 14.89 -17.05
CA LYS A 105 20.43 13.50 -17.45
C LYS A 105 20.58 12.53 -16.29
N GLU A 106 21.58 12.76 -15.44
CA GLU A 106 21.82 11.91 -14.28
C GLU A 106 20.76 12.12 -13.20
N ALA A 107 20.38 13.38 -12.96
CA ALA A 107 19.30 13.74 -12.05
C ALA A 107 17.97 13.09 -12.43
N GLN A 108 17.58 13.15 -13.71
CA GLN A 108 16.34 12.51 -14.19
C GLN A 108 16.41 10.99 -14.05
N ARG A 109 17.57 10.37 -14.29
CA ARG A 109 17.75 8.92 -14.09
C ARG A 109 17.61 8.53 -12.62
N LEU A 110 18.19 9.30 -11.71
CA LEU A 110 18.06 9.06 -10.28
C LEU A 110 16.62 9.28 -9.80
N ASN A 111 15.97 10.37 -10.20
CA ASN A 111 14.58 10.66 -9.89
C ASN A 111 13.67 9.52 -10.35
N LYS A 112 13.87 9.00 -11.58
CA LYS A 112 13.14 7.83 -12.06
C LYS A 112 13.33 6.60 -11.18
N LYS A 113 14.57 6.28 -10.79
CA LYS A 113 14.84 5.14 -9.88
C LYS A 113 14.16 5.30 -8.53
N LEU A 114 14.12 6.52 -8.00
CA LEU A 114 13.44 6.83 -6.74
C LEU A 114 11.92 6.66 -6.88
N ILE A 115 11.32 7.14 -7.97
CA ILE A 115 9.89 6.91 -8.29
C ILE A 115 9.59 5.40 -8.40
N ASP A 116 10.39 4.67 -9.16
CA ASP A 116 10.21 3.22 -9.35
C ASP A 116 10.35 2.46 -8.03
N LYS A 117 11.11 3.01 -7.05
CA LYS A 117 11.26 2.48 -5.70
C LYS A 117 10.08 2.85 -4.78
N THR A 118 9.62 4.10 -4.79
CA THR A 118 8.55 4.58 -3.89
C THR A 118 7.17 4.12 -4.30
N ALA A 119 6.89 4.00 -5.59
CA ALA A 119 5.58 3.61 -6.11
C ALA A 119 5.03 2.31 -5.48
N PRO A 120 5.77 1.17 -5.45
CA PRO A 120 5.27 -0.05 -4.81
C PRO A 120 5.13 0.09 -3.30
N MET A 121 5.96 0.92 -2.64
CA MET A 121 5.87 1.16 -1.19
C MET A 121 4.61 1.96 -0.83
N MET A 122 4.28 2.99 -1.62
CA MET A 122 3.04 3.76 -1.47
C MET A 122 1.81 2.89 -1.73
N ALA A 123 1.87 2.08 -2.79
CA ALA A 123 0.80 1.14 -3.11
C ALA A 123 0.57 0.13 -1.99
N GLU A 124 1.65 -0.41 -1.41
CA GLU A 124 1.57 -1.28 -0.24
C GLU A 124 0.92 -0.57 0.94
N MET A 125 1.38 0.64 1.31
CA MET A 125 0.80 1.42 2.41
C MET A 125 -0.71 1.66 2.21
N LEU A 126 -1.14 2.01 1.00
CA LEU A 126 -2.53 2.29 0.68
C LEU A 126 -3.42 1.04 0.73
N VAL A 127 -2.92 -0.09 0.24
CA VAL A 127 -3.68 -1.35 0.19
C VAL A 127 -3.71 -2.05 1.54
N LEU A 128 -2.57 -2.11 2.23
CA LEU A 128 -2.41 -2.82 3.48
C LEU A 128 -2.97 -2.03 4.67
N GLY A 129 -2.76 -0.71 4.67
CA GLY A 129 -3.01 0.16 5.81
C GLY A 129 -2.02 -0.07 6.95
N ALA A 130 -2.15 0.73 8.01
CA ALA A 130 -1.35 0.57 9.22
C ALA A 130 -1.58 -0.80 9.87
N ARG A 131 -0.56 -1.32 10.55
CA ARG A 131 -0.69 -2.55 11.34
C ARG A 131 -1.79 -2.38 12.39
N PRO A 132 -2.79 -3.26 12.44
CA PRO A 132 -3.86 -3.13 13.42
C PRO A 132 -3.30 -3.37 14.82
N SER A 133 -3.66 -2.48 15.74
CA SER A 133 -3.45 -2.67 17.17
C SER A 133 -4.30 -3.85 17.70
N GLU A 134 -4.01 -4.27 18.92
CA GLU A 134 -4.74 -5.37 19.56
C GLU A 134 -6.26 -5.12 19.63
N ILE A 135 -6.66 -3.89 19.96
CA ILE A 135 -8.07 -3.50 20.04
C ILE A 135 -8.72 -3.54 18.66
N GLU A 136 -8.04 -3.02 17.64
CA GLU A 136 -8.53 -3.01 16.25
C GLU A 136 -8.67 -4.43 15.70
N LEU A 137 -7.73 -5.33 16.02
CA LEU A 137 -7.83 -6.75 15.67
C LEU A 137 -9.09 -7.39 16.24
N LYS A 138 -9.34 -7.22 17.54
CA LYS A 138 -10.55 -7.76 18.21
C LYS A 138 -11.82 -7.23 17.55
N LEU A 139 -11.88 -5.94 17.27
CA LEU A 139 -13.02 -5.32 16.60
C LEU A 139 -13.24 -5.91 15.19
N ALA A 140 -12.16 -6.05 14.42
CA ALA A 140 -12.22 -6.62 13.07
C ALA A 140 -12.70 -8.08 13.08
N PHE A 141 -12.20 -8.90 14.02
CA PHE A 141 -12.64 -10.30 14.18
C PHE A 141 -14.11 -10.38 14.57
N ASN A 142 -14.52 -9.63 15.60
CA ASN A 142 -15.91 -9.60 16.05
C ASN A 142 -16.86 -9.23 14.91
N HIS A 143 -16.51 -8.18 14.15
CA HIS A 143 -17.33 -7.73 13.02
C HIS A 143 -17.44 -8.81 11.93
N TYR A 144 -16.32 -9.42 11.54
CA TYR A 144 -16.30 -10.45 10.51
C TYR A 144 -17.05 -11.72 10.92
N LEU A 145 -16.83 -12.20 12.15
CA LEU A 145 -17.46 -13.42 12.63
C LEU A 145 -18.98 -13.24 12.81
N ARG A 146 -19.44 -12.10 13.35
CA ARG A 146 -20.88 -11.81 13.48
C ARG A 146 -21.61 -11.79 12.14
N THR A 147 -20.93 -11.43 11.06
CA THR A 147 -21.51 -11.36 9.72
C THR A 147 -21.41 -12.67 8.95
N ARG A 148 -20.56 -13.62 9.37
CA ARG A 148 -20.26 -14.86 8.63
C ARG A 148 -20.67 -16.14 9.35
N LEU A 149 -20.71 -16.15 10.67
CA LEU A 149 -21.13 -17.31 11.44
C LEU A 149 -22.65 -17.32 11.62
N ASN A 150 -23.27 -18.47 11.35
CA ASN A 150 -24.71 -18.66 11.57
C ASN A 150 -25.08 -18.64 13.06
N ASP A 151 -24.17 -19.07 13.93
CA ASP A 151 -24.34 -19.05 15.37
C ASP A 151 -23.07 -18.48 16.02
N TYR A 152 -22.96 -17.15 15.89
CA TYR A 152 -21.86 -16.40 16.47
C TYR A 152 -21.82 -16.54 18.00
N ASP A 153 -22.98 -16.51 18.67
CA ASP A 153 -23.05 -16.53 20.12
C ASP A 153 -22.65 -17.90 20.71
N SER A 154 -22.73 -18.98 19.94
CA SER A 154 -22.17 -20.30 20.31
C SER A 154 -20.68 -20.48 19.97
N SER A 155 -20.02 -19.46 19.42
CA SER A 155 -18.59 -19.49 19.07
C SER A 155 -17.80 -18.57 19.99
N GLU A 156 -16.76 -19.11 20.63
CA GLU A 156 -15.85 -18.36 21.49
C GLU A 156 -14.47 -18.31 20.83
N TYR A 157 -13.94 -17.13 20.53
CA TYR A 157 -12.53 -17.04 20.18
C TYR A 157 -11.70 -17.00 21.46
N PHE A 158 -10.73 -17.90 21.55
CA PHE A 158 -9.96 -18.16 22.78
C PHE A 158 -8.64 -17.39 22.80
N ASP A 159 -7.96 -17.33 21.66
CA ASP A 159 -6.65 -16.69 21.51
C ASP A 159 -6.44 -16.20 20.08
N TYR A 160 -5.47 -15.30 19.88
CA TYR A 160 -5.02 -14.90 18.55
C TYR A 160 -3.56 -14.46 18.53
N THR A 161 -2.90 -14.64 17.39
CA THR A 161 -1.54 -14.17 17.20
C THR A 161 -1.50 -12.67 16.89
N PRO A 162 -0.45 -11.93 17.28
CA PRO A 162 -0.22 -10.58 16.77
C PRO A 162 -0.23 -10.53 15.23
N ALA A 163 -0.72 -9.44 14.65
CA ALA A 163 -0.76 -9.29 13.19
C ALA A 163 0.65 -9.33 12.59
N TYR A 164 0.89 -10.11 11.53
CA TYR A 164 2.17 -10.14 10.80
C TYR A 164 1.92 -10.04 9.29
N LYS A 165 2.90 -9.51 8.54
CA LYS A 165 2.73 -9.25 7.11
C LYS A 165 2.95 -10.53 6.29
N VAL A 166 2.03 -10.83 5.39
CA VAL A 166 2.12 -11.96 4.44
C VAL A 166 1.73 -11.50 3.04
N TYR A 167 2.40 -12.03 2.03
CA TYR A 167 2.01 -11.84 0.63
C TYR A 167 1.29 -13.07 0.09
N VAL A 168 0.06 -12.89 -0.38
CA VAL A 168 -0.72 -13.94 -1.06
C VAL A 168 -0.93 -13.49 -2.49
N LYS A 169 -0.45 -14.28 -3.46
CA LYS A 169 -0.52 -13.96 -4.90
C LYS A 169 -0.01 -12.55 -5.24
N LYS A 170 1.10 -12.13 -4.60
CA LYS A 170 1.74 -10.80 -4.70
C LYS A 170 0.96 -9.64 -4.07
N GLU A 171 -0.15 -9.90 -3.38
CA GLU A 171 -0.83 -8.85 -2.64
C GLU A 171 -0.51 -8.93 -1.13
N PRO A 172 -0.29 -7.80 -0.46
CA PRO A 172 0.02 -7.76 0.96
C PRO A 172 -1.24 -7.90 1.82
N PHE A 173 -1.09 -8.56 2.96
CA PHE A 173 -2.09 -8.66 4.02
C PHE A 173 -1.42 -8.61 5.40
N TRP A 174 -2.12 -8.01 6.36
CA TRP A 174 -1.88 -8.32 7.76
C TRP A 174 -2.60 -9.62 8.07
N VAL A 175 -1.91 -10.58 8.68
CA VAL A 175 -2.47 -11.88 9.03
C VAL A 175 -2.41 -12.05 10.52
N SER A 176 -3.52 -12.48 11.10
CA SER A 176 -3.58 -12.97 12.47
C SER A 176 -4.27 -14.33 12.47
N ILE A 177 -3.73 -15.27 13.23
CA ILE A 177 -4.33 -16.59 13.42
C ILE A 177 -5.23 -16.49 14.63
N LEU A 178 -6.53 -16.72 14.43
CA LEU A 178 -7.55 -16.72 15.47
C LEU A 178 -7.91 -18.16 15.84
N SER A 179 -7.73 -18.54 17.09
CA SER A 179 -8.15 -19.83 17.60
C SER A 179 -9.61 -19.77 18.05
N LEU A 180 -10.49 -20.38 17.28
CA LEU A 180 -11.92 -20.45 17.53
C LEU A 180 -12.30 -21.75 18.21
N ARG A 181 -13.05 -21.65 19.30
CA ARG A 181 -13.77 -22.74 19.92
C ARG A 181 -15.22 -22.71 19.42
N ALA A 182 -15.63 -23.74 18.70
CA ALA A 182 -16.99 -23.88 18.20
C ALA A 182 -17.60 -25.23 18.58
N LYS A 183 -18.92 -25.27 18.75
CA LYS A 183 -19.66 -26.50 19.00
C LYS A 183 -19.91 -27.22 17.68
N ASN A 184 -19.57 -28.51 17.61
CA ASN A 184 -19.85 -29.34 16.45
C ASN A 184 -21.31 -29.84 16.44
N ALA A 185 -21.72 -30.50 15.35
CA ALA A 185 -23.07 -31.03 15.19
C ALA A 185 -23.47 -32.08 16.25
N PHE A 186 -22.50 -32.69 16.94
CA PHE A 186 -22.71 -33.68 18.00
C PHE A 186 -22.65 -33.08 19.41
N GLY A 187 -22.49 -31.75 19.51
CA GLY A 187 -22.46 -31.02 20.77
C GLY A 187 -21.11 -30.96 21.49
N GLY A 188 -20.05 -31.52 20.91
CA GLY A 188 -18.67 -31.40 21.41
C GLY A 188 -18.01 -30.09 20.95
N TYR A 189 -17.07 -29.57 21.75
CA TYR A 189 -16.30 -28.38 21.37
C TYR A 189 -15.06 -28.77 20.56
N ILE A 190 -14.81 -28.06 19.46
CA ILE A 190 -13.62 -28.18 18.63
C ILE A 190 -12.89 -26.86 18.64
N LEU A 191 -11.55 -26.92 18.78
CA LEU A 191 -10.66 -25.78 18.55
C LEU A 191 -10.18 -25.80 17.10
N LYS A 192 -10.28 -24.66 16.43
CA LYS A 192 -9.89 -24.48 15.03
C LYS A 192 -9.15 -23.18 14.87
N ASP A 193 -7.99 -23.24 14.23
CA ASP A 193 -7.25 -22.04 13.86
C ASP A 193 -7.74 -21.50 12.52
N VAL A 194 -8.11 -20.23 12.51
CA VAL A 194 -8.61 -19.50 11.35
C VAL A 194 -7.62 -18.39 11.02
N LYS A 195 -7.14 -18.35 9.77
CA LYS A 195 -6.28 -17.26 9.32
C LYS A 195 -7.14 -16.09 8.89
N MET A 196 -7.05 -14.99 9.62
CA MET A 196 -7.74 -13.74 9.30
C MET A 196 -6.81 -12.85 8.48
N TYR A 197 -7.20 -12.56 7.25
CA TYR A 197 -6.49 -11.66 6.35
C TYR A 197 -7.09 -10.26 6.44
N ILE A 198 -6.25 -9.28 6.73
CA ILE A 198 -6.66 -7.96 7.20
C ILE A 198 -6.03 -6.89 6.31
N ARG A 199 -6.84 -5.91 5.93
CA ARG A 199 -6.43 -4.68 5.23
C ARG A 199 -7.22 -3.51 5.81
N ASN A 200 -6.58 -2.36 5.97
CA ASN A 200 -7.26 -1.15 6.47
C ASN A 200 -8.10 -1.42 7.73
N LYS A 201 -7.56 -2.24 8.63
CA LYS A 201 -8.19 -2.65 9.91
C LYS A 201 -9.46 -3.48 9.80
N GLU A 202 -9.74 -4.05 8.63
CA GLU A 202 -10.88 -4.94 8.40
C GLU A 202 -10.42 -6.32 7.92
N VAL A 203 -11.09 -7.39 8.39
CA VAL A 203 -10.89 -8.73 7.85
C VAL A 203 -11.57 -8.81 6.48
N VAL A 204 -10.78 -9.03 5.44
CA VAL A 204 -11.25 -9.11 4.05
C VAL A 204 -11.43 -10.55 3.56
N LEU A 205 -10.74 -11.50 4.20
CA LEU A 205 -10.80 -12.93 3.91
C LEU A 205 -10.47 -13.71 5.18
N ALA A 206 -11.07 -14.89 5.33
CA ALA A 206 -10.70 -15.85 6.37
C ALA A 206 -10.51 -17.24 5.76
N ASP A 207 -9.37 -17.87 6.04
CA ASP A 207 -9.11 -19.26 5.64
C ASP A 207 -9.28 -20.17 6.86
N GLY A 208 -10.07 -21.24 6.69
CA GLY A 208 -10.35 -22.19 7.76
C GLY A 208 -11.51 -21.77 8.66
N LEU A 209 -12.41 -20.89 8.22
CA LEU A 209 -13.69 -20.66 8.92
C LEU A 209 -14.69 -21.77 8.55
#